data_AF-A0A238ZNE3-F1
#
_entry.id   AF-A0A238ZNE3-F1
#
_cell.length_a   1.000
_cell.length_b   1.000
_cell.length_c   1.000
_cell.angle_alpha   90.00
_cell.angle_beta   90.00
_cell.angle_gamma   90.00
#
_symmetry.space_group_name_H-M   'P 1'
#
loop_
_entity.id
_entity.type
_entity.pdbx_description
1 polymer ?
#
loop_
_entity_poly.entity_id
_entity_poly.type
_entity_poly.pdbx_seq_one_letter_code
_entity_poly.pdbx_strand_id
1 'polypeptide(L)'
;MGRDTWFYKLDKIKAREVLLPDLKDPHKLPITFKKFCYDRKWISSKGYEESIKVISEDINQINPINLFRIIQYVGLTIKPLEKQSTLDKYGIHEILYLGRDNAYAFMYHFSDLIIAQRIDDNYNIKQELFMIFVNYIIILTLEFVVMTHDIDDKIKPYIIEANRLKKLIKKEPYIQRALTEVVPDIYKQWIDYENSTDPDKYNSIEFPYDYWICELAYGFLIHFIEIKNSIKKENTNIIIIDSI
;
A
#
# COMPACT_ATOMS: atom_id res chain seq x y z
N MET A 1 -8.15 -6.70 16.82
CA MET A 1 -8.58 -5.52 16.04
C MET A 1 -7.73 -5.55 14.80
N GLY A 2 -8.27 -5.55 13.60
CA GLY A 2 -7.41 -5.71 12.44
C GLY A 2 -8.03 -5.10 11.21
N ARG A 3 -7.27 -4.21 10.60
CA ARG A 3 -7.74 -3.27 9.62
C ARG A 3 -7.14 -3.63 8.27
N ASP A 4 -7.98 -3.56 7.25
CA ASP A 4 -7.53 -3.71 5.89
C ASP A 4 -6.89 -2.40 5.45
N THR A 5 -5.73 -2.49 4.79
CA THR A 5 -4.97 -1.32 4.36
C THR A 5 -4.82 -1.31 2.85
N TRP A 6 -5.21 -0.20 2.23
CA TRP A 6 -5.06 0.03 0.79
C TRP A 6 -4.09 1.18 0.54
N PHE A 7 -3.30 1.03 -0.52
CA PHE A 7 -2.37 2.05 -1.00
C PHE A 7 -2.78 2.45 -2.40
N TYR A 8 -2.98 3.75 -2.60
CA TYR A 8 -3.37 4.33 -3.86
C TYR A 8 -2.31 5.27 -4.42
N LYS A 9 -2.06 5.17 -5.72
CA LYS A 9 -1.38 6.17 -6.52
C LYS A 9 -2.43 6.99 -7.27
N LEU A 10 -2.29 8.32 -7.28
CA LEU A 10 -3.28 9.21 -7.88
C LEU A 10 -2.73 9.94 -9.11
N ASP A 11 -3.40 9.82 -10.25
CA ASP A 11 -3.10 10.55 -11.47
C ASP A 11 -3.90 11.87 -11.48
N LYS A 12 -3.19 12.96 -11.20
CA LYS A 12 -3.76 14.32 -11.15
C LYS A 12 -4.44 14.75 -12.45
N ILE A 13 -3.92 14.35 -13.60
CA ILE A 13 -4.46 14.77 -14.90
C ILE A 13 -5.81 14.07 -15.11
N LYS A 14 -5.86 12.74 -15.00
CA LYS A 14 -7.11 11.99 -15.12
C LYS A 14 -8.13 12.38 -14.07
N ALA A 15 -7.69 12.62 -12.84
CA ALA A 15 -8.59 13.07 -11.78
C ALA A 15 -9.24 14.42 -12.12
N ARG A 16 -8.47 15.36 -12.66
CA ARG A 16 -9.00 16.68 -13.06
C ARG A 16 -9.89 16.62 -14.30
N GLU A 17 -9.54 15.80 -15.28
CA GLU A 17 -10.21 15.75 -16.58
C GLU A 17 -11.42 14.80 -16.61
N VAL A 18 -11.43 13.76 -15.77
CA VAL A 18 -12.43 12.70 -15.79
C VAL A 18 -13.21 12.62 -14.48
N LEU A 19 -12.53 12.49 -13.33
CA LEU A 19 -13.20 12.37 -12.04
C LEU A 19 -13.92 13.66 -11.65
N LEU A 20 -13.28 14.82 -11.79
CA LEU A 20 -13.84 16.10 -11.36
C LEU A 20 -15.15 16.47 -12.08
N PRO A 21 -15.27 16.38 -13.42
CA PRO A 21 -16.55 16.60 -14.09
C PRO A 21 -17.62 15.61 -13.64
N ASP A 22 -17.25 14.34 -13.46
CA ASP A 22 -18.16 13.28 -13.05
C ASP A 22 -18.71 13.49 -11.63
N LEU A 23 -17.90 13.95 -10.68
CA LEU A 23 -18.33 14.31 -9.33
C LEU A 23 -19.18 15.60 -9.28
N LYS A 24 -19.06 16.46 -10.30
CA LYS A 24 -19.84 17.71 -10.42
C LYS A 24 -21.16 17.53 -11.16
N ASP A 25 -21.37 16.42 -11.84
CA ASP A 25 -22.56 16.19 -12.66
C ASP A 25 -23.84 16.15 -11.79
N PRO A 26 -24.75 17.13 -11.92
CA PRO A 26 -26.00 17.15 -11.17
C PRO A 26 -27.02 16.12 -11.66
N HIS A 27 -26.80 15.50 -12.82
CA HIS A 27 -27.69 14.55 -13.47
C HIS A 27 -27.22 13.09 -13.35
N LYS A 28 -26.13 12.83 -12.62
CA LYS A 28 -25.61 11.47 -12.42
C LYS A 28 -26.58 10.61 -11.59
N LEU A 29 -26.99 9.48 -12.16
CA LEU A 29 -27.82 8.45 -11.52
C LEU A 29 -26.94 7.32 -10.95
N PRO A 30 -27.36 6.62 -9.88
CA PRO A 30 -28.63 6.76 -9.14
C PRO A 30 -28.66 7.88 -8.09
N ILE A 31 -27.51 8.44 -7.73
CA ILE A 31 -27.35 9.52 -6.74
C ILE A 31 -26.19 10.40 -7.15
N THR A 32 -26.29 11.72 -6.92
CA THR A 32 -25.16 12.63 -7.16
C THR A 32 -24.14 12.55 -6.03
N PHE A 33 -22.87 12.82 -6.31
CA PHE A 33 -21.83 12.81 -5.28
C PHE A 33 -22.14 13.80 -4.14
N LYS A 34 -22.67 14.99 -4.47
CA LYS A 34 -23.11 15.98 -3.48
C LYS A 34 -24.18 15.44 -2.54
N LYS A 35 -25.19 14.74 -3.07
CA LYS A 35 -26.24 14.12 -2.25
C LYS A 35 -25.69 12.96 -1.42
N PHE A 36 -24.81 12.13 -1.99
CA PHE A 36 -24.13 11.06 -1.23
C PHE A 36 -23.35 11.61 -0.02
N CYS A 37 -22.61 12.70 -0.21
CA CYS A 37 -21.88 13.38 0.86
C CYS A 37 -22.82 13.88 1.98
N TYR A 38 -23.94 14.48 1.60
CA TYR A 38 -24.96 14.96 2.53
C TYR A 38 -25.62 13.80 3.32
N ASP A 39 -26.09 12.76 2.63
CA ASP A 39 -26.83 11.64 3.22
C ASP A 39 -25.98 10.83 4.22
N ARG A 40 -24.67 10.73 3.98
CA ARG A 40 -23.72 10.08 4.89
C ARG A 40 -23.40 10.90 6.13
N LYS A 41 -24.09 12.03 6.36
CA LYS A 41 -23.86 12.98 7.47
C LYS A 41 -22.37 13.32 7.61
N TRP A 42 -21.70 13.54 6.47
CA TRP A 42 -20.29 13.88 6.49
C TRP A 42 -20.13 15.14 7.32
N ILE A 43 -19.23 15.09 8.31
CA ILE A 43 -19.06 16.14 9.31
C ILE A 43 -18.64 17.41 8.56
N SER A 44 -19.62 18.30 8.37
CA SER A 44 -19.63 19.56 7.62
C SER A 44 -19.87 19.49 6.10
N SER A 45 -20.58 20.52 5.63
CA SER A 45 -20.72 20.96 4.23
C SER A 45 -19.39 21.42 3.60
N LYS A 46 -18.26 20.87 4.06
CA LYS A 46 -16.94 21.08 3.48
C LYS A 46 -16.44 19.83 2.76
N GLY A 47 -16.90 18.62 3.10
CA GLY A 47 -16.35 17.40 2.48
C GLY A 47 -16.51 17.33 0.95
N TYR A 48 -17.65 17.74 0.42
CA TYR A 48 -17.86 17.85 -1.04
C TYR A 48 -17.01 18.98 -1.63
N GLU A 49 -17.15 20.20 -1.11
CA GLU A 49 -16.47 21.41 -1.58
C GLU A 49 -14.94 21.28 -1.52
N GLU A 50 -14.42 20.69 -0.45
CA GLU A 50 -13.01 20.39 -0.22
C GLU A 50 -12.51 19.33 -1.21
N SER A 51 -13.22 18.21 -1.36
CA SER A 51 -12.86 17.18 -2.35
C SER A 51 -12.79 17.77 -3.76
N ILE A 52 -13.82 18.54 -4.15
CA ILE A 52 -13.89 19.21 -5.45
C ILE A 52 -12.73 20.21 -5.63
N LYS A 53 -12.44 21.03 -4.61
CA LYS A 53 -11.34 21.99 -4.64
C LYS A 53 -10.00 21.28 -4.79
N VAL A 54 -9.72 20.30 -3.93
CA VAL A 54 -8.44 19.57 -3.93
C VAL A 54 -8.24 18.82 -5.24
N ILE A 55 -9.25 18.12 -5.77
CA ILE A 55 -9.12 17.44 -7.07
C ILE A 55 -8.85 18.46 -8.20
N SER A 56 -9.43 19.66 -8.13
CA SER A 56 -9.20 20.70 -9.13
C SER A 56 -7.80 21.32 -9.08
N GLU A 57 -7.20 21.39 -7.88
CA GLU A 57 -5.88 21.98 -7.64
C GLU A 57 -4.76 20.93 -7.72
N ASP A 58 -4.84 19.90 -6.88
CA ASP A 58 -3.96 18.74 -6.80
C ASP A 58 -4.57 17.59 -5.99
N ILE A 59 -5.07 16.55 -6.67
CA ILE A 59 -5.64 15.38 -5.98
C ILE A 59 -4.63 14.69 -5.06
N ASN A 60 -3.32 14.85 -5.28
CA ASN A 60 -2.32 14.26 -4.38
C ASN A 60 -2.33 14.87 -2.98
N GLN A 61 -3.09 15.95 -2.73
CA GLN A 61 -3.28 16.55 -1.42
C GLN A 61 -4.61 16.13 -0.76
N ILE A 62 -5.34 15.19 -1.37
CA ILE A 62 -6.63 14.75 -0.84
C ILE A 62 -6.43 13.99 0.48
N ASN A 63 -7.25 14.30 1.49
CA ASN A 63 -7.27 13.54 2.71
C ASN A 63 -7.77 12.09 2.43
N PRO A 64 -7.18 11.05 3.04
CA PRO A 64 -7.58 9.66 2.86
C PRO A 64 -9.07 9.38 3.06
N ILE A 65 -9.71 10.07 4.02
CA ILE A 65 -11.15 9.94 4.28
C ILE A 65 -11.95 10.43 3.08
N ASN A 66 -11.54 11.56 2.47
CA ASN A 66 -12.18 12.11 1.29
C ASN A 66 -12.01 11.17 0.08
N LEU A 67 -10.81 10.62 -0.11
CA LEU A 67 -10.57 9.61 -1.15
C LEU A 67 -11.41 8.35 -0.93
N PHE A 68 -11.50 7.86 0.31
CA PHE A 68 -12.31 6.68 0.64
C PHE A 68 -13.80 6.90 0.33
N ARG A 69 -14.34 8.10 0.62
CA ARG A 69 -15.73 8.45 0.27
C ARG A 69 -15.95 8.50 -1.23
N ILE A 70 -14.99 9.00 -2.01
CA ILE A 70 -15.07 8.96 -3.47
C ILE A 70 -15.10 7.50 -3.95
N ILE A 71 -14.23 6.63 -3.42
CA ILE A 71 -14.20 5.21 -3.77
C ILE A 71 -15.52 4.50 -3.39
N GLN A 72 -16.10 4.82 -2.23
CA GLN A 72 -17.40 4.30 -1.80
C GLN A 72 -18.53 4.78 -2.72
N TYR A 73 -18.55 6.07 -3.07
CA TYR A 73 -19.51 6.62 -4.02
C TYR A 73 -19.41 5.90 -5.36
N VAL A 74 -18.21 5.78 -5.93
CA VAL A 74 -17.99 5.02 -7.16
C VAL A 74 -18.59 3.63 -7.02
N GLY A 75 -18.23 2.88 -5.97
CA GLY A 75 -18.76 1.53 -5.72
C GLY A 75 -20.29 1.40 -5.60
N LEU A 76 -21.02 2.47 -5.31
CA LEU A 76 -22.49 2.49 -5.30
C LEU A 76 -23.11 2.73 -6.69
N THR A 77 -22.34 3.32 -7.60
CA THR A 77 -22.81 3.77 -8.91
C THR A 77 -22.48 2.82 -10.06
N ILE A 78 -21.65 1.80 -9.81
CA ILE A 78 -21.20 0.86 -10.83
C ILE A 78 -21.28 -0.59 -10.33
N LYS A 79 -21.15 -1.55 -11.25
CA LYS A 79 -21.12 -2.97 -10.90
C LYS A 79 -19.82 -3.31 -10.16
N PRO A 80 -19.84 -4.23 -9.17
CA PRO A 80 -18.65 -4.61 -8.42
C PRO A 80 -17.44 -5.01 -9.28
N LEU A 81 -17.69 -5.76 -10.36
CA LEU A 81 -16.65 -6.23 -11.29
C LEU A 81 -15.99 -5.10 -12.10
N GLU A 82 -16.63 -3.94 -12.20
CA GLU A 82 -16.14 -2.79 -12.97
C GLU A 82 -15.38 -1.80 -12.09
N LYS A 83 -15.35 -2.01 -10.77
CA LYS A 83 -14.84 -1.05 -9.78
C LYS A 83 -13.40 -0.64 -10.05
N GLN A 84 -12.49 -1.59 -10.14
CA GLN A 84 -11.08 -1.27 -10.34
C GLN A 84 -10.85 -0.56 -11.67
N SER A 85 -11.45 -1.07 -12.75
CA SER A 85 -11.34 -0.46 -14.09
C SER A 85 -11.87 0.97 -14.14
N THR A 86 -12.85 1.31 -13.29
CA THR A 86 -13.44 2.64 -13.22
C THR A 86 -12.59 3.58 -12.38
N LEU A 87 -12.07 3.11 -11.23
CA LEU A 87 -11.10 3.86 -10.44
C LEU A 87 -9.86 4.19 -11.28
N ASP A 88 -9.36 3.24 -12.07
CA ASP A 88 -8.22 3.47 -12.96
C ASP A 88 -8.50 4.52 -14.06
N LYS A 89 -9.74 4.61 -14.55
CA LYS A 89 -10.18 5.68 -15.48
C LYS A 89 -10.21 7.04 -14.80
N TYR A 90 -10.60 7.08 -13.53
CA TYR A 90 -10.59 8.29 -12.70
C TYR A 90 -9.18 8.69 -12.21
N GLY A 91 -8.16 7.88 -12.52
CA GLY A 91 -6.80 8.12 -12.05
C GLY A 91 -6.57 7.71 -10.60
N ILE A 92 -7.43 6.88 -10.00
CA ILE A 92 -7.25 6.31 -8.67
C ILE A 92 -6.76 4.87 -8.87
N HIS A 93 -5.46 4.66 -8.70
CA HIS A 93 -4.83 3.36 -8.97
C HIS A 93 -4.49 2.67 -7.67
N GLU A 94 -5.11 1.52 -7.40
CA GLU A 94 -4.71 0.66 -6.29
C GLU A 94 -3.38 0.00 -6.63
N ILE A 95 -2.38 0.17 -5.78
CA ILE A 95 -1.05 -0.42 -5.98
C ILE A 95 -0.77 -1.55 -5.00
N LEU A 96 -1.43 -1.54 -3.84
CA LEU A 96 -1.30 -2.58 -2.83
C LEU A 96 -2.56 -2.64 -1.98
N TYR A 97 -3.03 -3.86 -1.76
CA TYR A 97 -4.00 -4.20 -0.74
C TYR A 97 -3.36 -5.19 0.21
N LEU A 98 -3.48 -4.93 1.51
CA LEU A 98 -3.06 -5.83 2.55
C LEU A 98 -4.28 -6.16 3.42
N GLY A 99 -4.66 -7.43 3.40
CA GLY A 99 -5.62 -7.97 4.35
C GLY A 99 -5.02 -7.96 5.76
N ARG A 100 -5.90 -7.75 6.74
CA ARG A 100 -5.64 -7.73 8.18
C ARG A 100 -4.26 -8.19 8.69
N ASP A 101 -3.96 -9.48 8.65
CA ASP A 101 -2.78 -10.04 9.32
C ASP A 101 -1.48 -9.61 8.61
N ASN A 102 -1.55 -9.50 7.29
CA ASN A 102 -0.46 -9.01 6.44
C ASN A 102 -0.24 -7.51 6.61
N ALA A 103 -1.32 -6.75 6.86
CA ALA A 103 -1.25 -5.31 7.04
C ALA A 103 -0.42 -4.93 8.28
N TYR A 104 -0.56 -5.65 9.39
CA TYR A 104 0.21 -5.36 10.60
C TYR A 104 1.70 -5.59 10.44
N ALA A 105 2.09 -6.73 9.86
CA ALA A 105 3.50 -7.06 9.58
C ALA A 105 4.14 -5.97 8.76
N PHE A 106 3.46 -5.65 7.68
CA PHE A 106 3.89 -4.66 6.74
C PHE A 106 3.99 -3.28 7.36
N MET A 107 2.95 -2.86 8.10
CA MET A 107 2.88 -1.54 8.72
C MET A 107 3.88 -1.39 9.86
N TYR A 108 4.32 -2.46 10.52
CA TYR A 108 5.41 -2.42 11.50
C TYR A 108 6.71 -1.98 10.83
N HIS A 109 7.15 -2.69 9.79
CA HIS A 109 8.32 -2.29 8.99
C HIS A 109 8.15 -0.91 8.35
N PHE A 110 6.93 -0.58 7.92
CA PHE A 110 6.61 0.72 7.34
C PHE A 110 6.79 1.84 8.37
N SER A 111 6.34 1.61 9.60
CA SER A 111 6.42 2.59 10.68
C SER A 111 7.86 2.84 11.10
N ASP A 112 8.62 1.76 11.30
CA ASP A 112 10.03 1.82 11.67
C ASP A 112 10.89 2.57 10.65
N LEU A 113 10.54 2.46 9.36
CA LEU A 113 11.32 3.07 8.28
C LEU A 113 10.82 4.46 7.86
N ILE A 114 9.49 4.65 7.75
CA ILE A 114 8.86 5.86 7.20
C ILE A 114 8.24 6.75 8.28
N ILE A 115 7.55 6.21 9.29
CA ILE A 115 6.89 7.04 10.31
C ILE A 115 7.92 7.79 11.16
N ALA A 116 9.08 7.17 11.43
CA ALA A 116 10.21 7.84 12.06
C ALA A 116 10.72 9.07 11.27
N GLN A 117 10.36 9.22 9.99
CA GLN A 117 10.90 10.23 9.07
C GLN A 117 9.89 11.25 8.50
N ARG A 118 8.70 11.42 9.11
CA ARG A 118 7.62 12.41 8.77
C ARG A 118 6.52 11.87 7.84
N ILE A 119 5.50 11.27 8.43
CA ILE A 119 4.16 11.24 7.82
C ILE A 119 3.45 12.55 8.22
N ASP A 120 2.98 13.32 7.24
CA ASP A 120 1.97 14.36 7.46
C ASP A 120 0.77 13.70 8.15
N ASP A 121 0.17 14.37 9.14
CA ASP A 121 -1.04 13.94 9.89
C ASP A 121 -2.19 13.39 9.00
N ASN A 122 -2.12 13.58 7.68
CA ASN A 122 -3.03 13.08 6.65
C ASN A 122 -2.64 11.76 5.95
N TYR A 123 -1.71 10.93 6.45
CA TYR A 123 -1.33 9.62 5.85
C TYR A 123 -0.97 9.69 4.35
N ASN A 124 -0.35 10.81 3.98
CA ASN A 124 0.02 11.14 2.62
C ASN A 124 1.53 11.07 2.49
N ILE A 125 2.01 10.19 1.61
CA ILE A 125 3.40 9.78 1.61
C ILE A 125 4.02 10.18 0.29
N LYS A 126 5.10 10.96 0.38
CA LYS A 126 5.89 11.31 -0.78
C LYS A 126 6.38 10.04 -1.47
N GLN A 127 6.29 10.02 -2.78
CA GLN A 127 6.74 8.91 -3.62
C GLN A 127 8.15 8.43 -3.27
N GLU A 128 9.08 9.36 -3.03
CA GLU A 128 10.47 9.07 -2.69
C GLU A 128 10.59 8.24 -1.40
N LEU A 129 9.84 8.60 -0.36
CA LEU A 129 9.82 7.88 0.91
C LEU A 129 9.19 6.50 0.71
N PHE A 130 8.06 6.43 0.01
CA PHE A 130 7.43 5.14 -0.29
C PHE A 130 8.37 4.23 -1.09
N MET A 131 9.15 4.76 -2.03
CA MET A 131 10.11 3.99 -2.81
C MET A 131 11.30 3.46 -1.99
N ILE A 132 11.73 4.18 -0.94
CA ILE A 132 12.71 3.67 0.04
C ILE A 132 12.14 2.42 0.71
N PHE A 133 10.89 2.48 1.14
CA PHE A 133 10.23 1.34 1.76
C PHE A 133 9.98 0.18 0.79
N VAL A 134 9.55 0.44 -0.45
CA VAL A 134 9.42 -0.59 -1.49
C VAL A 134 10.75 -1.30 -1.71
N ASN A 135 11.86 -0.55 -1.81
CA ASN A 135 13.19 -1.14 -1.94
C ASN A 135 13.53 -2.01 -0.73
N TYR A 136 13.26 -1.54 0.48
CA TYR A 136 13.48 -2.29 1.72
C TYR A 136 12.73 -3.63 1.71
N ILE A 137 11.43 -3.64 1.39
CA ILE A 137 10.63 -4.87 1.34
C ILE A 137 11.13 -5.82 0.25
N ILE A 138 11.54 -5.34 -0.92
CA ILE A 138 12.14 -6.18 -1.97
C ILE A 138 13.39 -6.89 -1.44
N ILE A 139 14.27 -6.17 -0.72
CA ILE A 139 15.48 -6.79 -0.16
C ILE A 139 15.13 -7.78 0.95
N LEU A 140 14.24 -7.41 1.86
CA LEU A 140 13.81 -8.26 2.97
C LEU A 140 13.24 -9.60 2.45
N THR A 141 12.28 -9.52 1.53
CA THR A 141 11.63 -10.68 0.91
C THR A 141 12.57 -11.50 0.02
N LEU A 142 13.53 -10.88 -0.67
CA LEU A 142 14.57 -11.58 -1.40
C LEU A 142 15.38 -12.50 -0.49
N GLU A 143 15.84 -12.00 0.67
CA GLU A 143 16.64 -12.83 1.59
C GLU A 143 15.81 -14.02 2.07
N PHE A 144 14.55 -13.81 2.44
CA PHE A 144 13.69 -14.90 2.89
C PHE A 144 13.41 -15.92 1.80
N VAL A 145 13.06 -15.49 0.57
CA VAL A 145 12.85 -16.42 -0.55
C VAL A 145 14.07 -17.32 -0.75
N VAL A 146 15.28 -16.75 -0.71
CA VAL A 146 16.53 -17.52 -0.89
C VAL A 146 16.78 -18.50 0.27
N MET A 147 16.37 -18.14 1.49
CA MET A 147 16.64 -18.94 2.71
C MET A 147 15.56 -19.99 3.01
N THR A 148 14.32 -19.81 2.54
CA THR A 148 13.15 -20.56 3.04
C THR A 148 12.31 -21.23 1.94
N HIS A 149 12.49 -20.87 0.67
CA HIS A 149 11.63 -21.36 -0.42
C HIS A 149 12.41 -22.12 -1.48
N ASP A 150 11.74 -23.07 -2.14
CA ASP A 150 12.22 -23.68 -3.37
C ASP A 150 12.13 -22.68 -4.53
N ILE A 151 13.26 -22.48 -5.23
CA ILE A 151 13.36 -21.50 -6.32
C ILE A 151 12.89 -22.13 -7.64
N ASP A 152 11.71 -21.73 -8.10
CA ASP A 152 11.14 -22.13 -9.38
C ASP A 152 11.47 -21.16 -10.54
N ASP A 153 11.09 -21.50 -11.77
CA ASP A 153 11.33 -20.66 -12.95
C ASP A 153 10.53 -19.36 -12.96
N LYS A 154 9.40 -19.30 -12.23
CA LYS A 154 8.53 -18.12 -12.18
C LYS A 154 9.15 -17.01 -11.33
N ILE A 155 9.81 -17.34 -10.22
CA ILE A 155 10.43 -16.36 -9.31
C ILE A 155 11.82 -15.91 -9.75
N LYS A 156 12.54 -16.74 -10.54
CA LYS A 156 13.92 -16.44 -11.01
C LYS A 156 14.12 -15.04 -11.59
N PRO A 157 13.27 -14.52 -12.50
CA PRO A 157 13.42 -13.16 -13.04
C PRO A 157 13.38 -12.08 -11.94
N TYR A 158 12.51 -12.25 -10.95
CA TYR A 158 12.35 -11.33 -9.83
C TYR A 158 13.55 -11.37 -8.88
N ILE A 159 14.10 -12.56 -8.62
CA ILE A 159 15.35 -12.72 -7.85
C ILE A 159 16.52 -12.03 -8.56
N ILE A 160 16.63 -12.14 -9.89
CA ILE A 160 17.68 -11.46 -10.65
C ILE A 160 17.57 -9.94 -10.50
N GLU A 161 16.36 -9.40 -10.69
CA GLU A 161 16.12 -7.95 -10.57
C GLU A 161 16.33 -7.45 -9.12
N ALA A 162 15.87 -8.19 -8.13
CA ALA A 162 16.07 -7.86 -6.72
C ALA A 162 17.55 -7.90 -6.33
N ASN A 163 18.32 -8.87 -6.83
CA ASN A 163 19.78 -8.91 -6.63
C ASN A 163 20.50 -7.75 -7.32
N ARG A 164 20.04 -7.33 -8.51
CA ARG A 164 20.55 -6.13 -9.18
C ARG A 164 20.29 -4.90 -8.33
N LEU A 165 19.07 -4.75 -7.81
CA LEU A 165 18.70 -3.68 -6.88
C LEU A 165 19.56 -3.70 -5.62
N LYS A 166 19.68 -4.87 -4.96
CA LYS A 166 20.50 -5.08 -3.76
C LYS A 166 21.91 -4.54 -3.94
N LYS A 167 22.56 -4.84 -5.08
CA LYS A 167 23.91 -4.35 -5.37
C LYS A 167 23.99 -2.82 -5.49
N LEU A 168 22.95 -2.17 -6.02
CA LEU A 168 22.90 -0.72 -6.20
C LEU A 168 22.75 0.00 -4.86
N ILE A 169 21.90 -0.51 -3.96
CA ILE A 169 21.51 0.17 -2.71
C ILE A 169 22.13 -0.43 -1.45
N LYS A 170 23.05 -1.41 -1.56
CA LYS A 170 23.66 -2.13 -0.43
C LYS A 170 24.31 -1.22 0.63
N LYS A 171 24.73 -0.03 0.23
CA LYS A 171 25.42 0.92 1.13
C LYS A 171 24.45 1.80 1.92
N GLU A 172 23.16 1.75 1.62
CA GLU A 172 22.16 2.56 2.32
C GLU A 172 21.99 2.03 3.75
N PRO A 173 22.06 2.89 4.80
CA PRO A 173 22.09 2.44 6.19
C PRO A 173 20.92 1.54 6.60
N TYR A 174 19.71 1.86 6.12
CA TYR A 174 18.52 1.07 6.43
C TYR A 174 18.53 -0.30 5.75
N ILE A 175 19.12 -0.42 4.55
CA ILE A 175 19.34 -1.72 3.88
C ILE A 175 20.41 -2.52 4.62
N GLN A 176 21.47 -1.87 5.11
CA GLN A 176 22.48 -2.57 5.93
C GLN A 176 21.86 -3.13 7.20
N ARG A 177 21.11 -2.31 7.94
CA ARG A 177 20.37 -2.74 9.14
C ARG A 177 19.44 -3.91 8.82
N ALA A 178 18.70 -3.84 7.70
CA ALA A 178 17.84 -4.94 7.26
C ALA A 178 18.63 -6.26 7.14
N LEU A 179 19.79 -6.21 6.49
CA LEU A 179 20.61 -7.39 6.19
C LEU A 179 21.38 -7.93 7.39
N THR A 180 21.80 -7.07 8.33
CA THR A 180 22.68 -7.48 9.44
C THR A 180 21.95 -7.75 10.74
N GLU A 181 20.76 -7.17 10.93
CA GLU A 181 19.99 -7.27 12.17
C GLU A 181 18.62 -7.91 11.90
N VAL A 182 17.80 -7.26 11.06
CA VAL A 182 16.39 -7.63 10.91
C VAL A 182 16.20 -9.01 10.29
N VAL A 183 16.84 -9.29 9.14
CA VAL A 183 16.74 -10.58 8.45
C VAL A 183 17.22 -11.73 9.35
N PRO A 184 18.41 -11.67 9.98
CA PRO A 184 18.85 -12.70 10.92
C PRO A 184 17.87 -12.95 12.07
N ASP A 185 17.35 -11.89 12.69
CA ASP A 185 16.46 -12.00 13.85
C ASP A 185 15.12 -12.65 13.48
N ILE A 186 14.53 -12.24 12.37
CA ILE A 186 13.28 -12.83 11.87
C ILE A 186 13.53 -14.28 11.43
N TYR A 187 14.62 -14.57 10.71
CA TYR A 187 14.92 -15.93 10.27
C TYR A 187 15.13 -16.89 11.45
N LYS A 188 15.80 -16.44 12.51
CA LYS A 188 15.93 -17.23 13.74
C LYS A 188 14.55 -17.58 14.33
N GLN A 189 13.66 -16.60 14.43
CA GLN A 189 12.30 -16.82 14.94
C GLN A 189 11.50 -17.77 14.04
N TRP A 190 11.65 -17.66 12.71
CA TRP A 190 11.04 -18.58 11.75
C TRP A 190 11.49 -20.02 11.97
N ILE A 191 12.81 -20.25 12.09
CA ILE A 191 13.36 -21.60 12.33
C ILE A 191 12.93 -22.14 13.70
N ASP A 192 12.89 -21.30 14.74
CA ASP A 192 12.41 -21.68 16.07
C ASP A 192 10.92 -22.07 16.04
N TYR A 193 10.13 -21.46 15.16
CA TYR A 193 8.71 -21.80 14.93
C TYR A 193 8.55 -23.10 14.15
N GLU A 194 9.20 -23.24 12.99
CA GLU A 194 9.08 -24.43 12.13
C GLU A 194 9.55 -25.71 12.83
N ASN A 195 10.50 -25.61 13.75
CA ASN A 195 10.97 -26.75 14.55
C ASN A 195 10.21 -26.95 15.87
N SER A 196 9.22 -26.10 16.16
CA SER A 196 8.42 -26.21 17.37
C SER A 196 7.40 -27.34 17.25
N THR A 197 7.26 -28.12 18.32
CA THR A 197 6.17 -29.09 18.47
C THR A 197 5.01 -28.55 19.32
N ASP A 198 5.17 -27.34 19.86
CA ASP A 198 4.15 -26.64 20.62
C ASP A 198 3.09 -26.06 19.68
N PRO A 199 1.82 -26.53 19.72
CA PRO A 199 0.74 -26.03 18.88
C PRO A 199 0.37 -24.57 19.20
N ASP A 200 0.71 -24.06 20.39
CA ASP A 200 0.46 -22.68 20.80
C ASP A 200 1.66 -21.76 20.53
N LYS A 201 2.75 -22.27 19.93
CA LYS A 201 3.96 -21.49 19.64
C LYS A 201 3.64 -20.23 18.85
N TYR A 202 2.67 -20.29 17.95
CA TYR A 202 2.15 -19.14 17.20
C TYR A 202 1.75 -17.96 18.11
N ASN A 203 1.12 -18.24 19.24
CA ASN A 203 0.67 -17.22 20.21
C ASN A 203 1.81 -16.67 21.08
N SER A 204 2.98 -17.31 21.06
CA SER A 204 4.16 -16.93 21.85
C SER A 204 5.19 -16.09 21.09
N ILE A 205 5.00 -15.92 19.78
CA ILE A 205 5.85 -15.03 18.98
C ILE A 205 5.55 -13.61 19.46
N GLU A 206 6.53 -12.95 20.10
CA GLU A 206 6.36 -11.59 20.66
C GLU A 206 5.87 -10.59 19.61
N PHE A 207 6.09 -10.87 18.32
CA PHE A 207 5.48 -10.19 17.18
C PHE A 207 4.98 -11.21 16.14
N PRO A 208 3.70 -11.63 16.16
CA PRO A 208 3.15 -12.66 15.25
C PRO A 208 3.15 -12.28 13.77
N TYR A 209 3.66 -11.10 13.43
CA TYR A 209 3.48 -10.49 12.13
C TYR A 209 4.68 -10.68 11.18
N ASP A 210 5.91 -10.69 11.66
CA ASP A 210 7.10 -10.86 10.79
C ASP A 210 7.18 -12.27 10.20
N TYR A 211 6.57 -13.26 10.87
CA TYR A 211 6.32 -14.60 10.32
C TYR A 211 5.60 -14.55 8.96
N TRP A 212 4.57 -13.71 8.82
CA TRP A 212 3.82 -13.56 7.58
C TRP A 212 4.67 -12.99 6.44
N ILE A 213 5.69 -12.18 6.75
CA ILE A 213 6.62 -11.69 5.73
C ILE A 213 7.50 -12.81 5.20
N CYS A 214 7.91 -13.76 6.05
CA CYS A 214 8.62 -14.96 5.61
C CYS A 214 7.70 -15.88 4.79
N GLU A 215 6.51 -16.21 5.31
CA GLU A 215 5.55 -17.10 4.65
C GLU A 215 5.13 -16.56 3.27
N LEU A 216 4.92 -15.25 3.16
CA LEU A 216 4.48 -14.60 1.93
C LEU A 216 5.65 -14.01 1.12
N ALA A 217 6.90 -14.31 1.47
CA ALA A 217 8.08 -13.70 0.86
C ALA A 217 8.09 -13.87 -0.66
N TYR A 218 7.69 -15.05 -1.16
CA TYR A 218 7.58 -15.33 -2.59
C TYR A 218 6.61 -14.36 -3.29
N GLY A 219 5.40 -14.22 -2.74
CA GLY A 219 4.35 -13.37 -3.32
C GLY A 219 4.70 -11.89 -3.21
N PHE A 220 5.22 -11.46 -2.07
CA PHE A 220 5.65 -10.08 -1.86
C PHE A 220 6.82 -9.69 -2.75
N LEU A 221 7.80 -10.57 -2.98
CA LEU A 221 8.92 -10.25 -3.86
C LEU A 221 8.44 -9.90 -5.27
N ILE A 222 7.52 -10.70 -5.83
CA ILE A 222 6.91 -10.44 -7.14
C ILE A 222 6.16 -9.11 -7.11
N HIS A 223 5.22 -8.97 -6.18
CA HIS A 223 4.31 -7.84 -6.10
C HIS A 223 5.06 -6.51 -5.91
N PHE A 224 6.11 -6.48 -5.08
CA PHE A 224 6.87 -5.26 -4.82
C PHE A 224 7.81 -4.87 -5.96
N ILE A 225 8.34 -5.84 -6.72
CA ILE A 225 9.04 -5.55 -7.97
C ILE A 225 8.07 -4.91 -8.98
N GLU A 226 6.84 -5.42 -9.07
CA GLU A 226 5.81 -4.86 -9.95
C GLU A 226 5.40 -3.44 -9.53
N ILE A 227 5.17 -3.20 -8.22
CA ILE A 227 4.94 -1.84 -7.68
C ILE A 227 6.09 -0.91 -8.03
N LYS A 228 7.33 -1.33 -7.78
CA LYS A 228 8.52 -0.53 -8.12
C LYS A 228 8.54 -0.13 -9.60
N ASN A 229 8.14 -1.04 -10.48
CA ASN A 229 8.12 -0.82 -11.91
C ASN A 229 6.91 0.01 -12.39
N SER A 230 5.80 0.01 -11.65
CA SER A 230 4.59 0.79 -11.98
C SER A 230 4.67 2.24 -11.51
N ILE A 231 5.47 2.52 -10.47
CA ILE A 231 5.75 3.86 -9.98
C ILE A 231 6.84 4.51 -10.86
N LYS A 232 6.46 4.91 -12.08
CA LYS A 232 7.29 5.71 -12.99
C LYS A 232 6.82 7.18 -13.02
N LYS A 233 7.77 8.10 -12.82
CA LYS A 233 7.71 9.58 -12.93
C LYS A 233 6.97 10.38 -11.85
N GLU A 234 7.38 11.64 -11.73
CA GLU A 234 7.14 12.65 -10.67
C GLU A 234 5.69 13.17 -10.63
N ASN A 235 5.28 13.66 -9.45
CA ASN A 235 3.96 14.24 -9.10
C ASN A 235 2.85 13.25 -8.69
N THR A 236 3.20 12.09 -8.13
CA THR A 236 2.22 11.21 -7.49
C THR A 236 2.58 10.95 -6.04
N ASN A 237 1.71 11.29 -5.11
CA ASN A 237 1.84 10.81 -3.73
C ASN A 237 1.17 9.43 -3.59
N ILE A 238 1.60 8.69 -2.59
CA ILE A 238 0.96 7.45 -2.17
C ILE A 238 0.05 7.76 -1.00
N ILE A 239 -1.23 7.48 -1.17
CA ILE A 239 -2.25 7.69 -0.14
C ILE A 239 -2.58 6.33 0.48
N ILE A 240 -2.46 6.26 1.81
CA ILE A 240 -2.84 5.09 2.58
C ILE A 240 -4.25 5.30 3.11
N ILE A 241 -5.13 4.32 2.86
CA ILE A 241 -6.45 4.24 3.46
C ILE A 241 -6.47 3.02 4.38
N ASP A 242 -6.65 3.27 5.67
CA ASP A 242 -6.81 2.27 6.72
C ASP A 242 -8.31 2.17 7.08
N SER A 243 -8.94 1.00 6.93
CA SER A 243 -10.38 0.81 7.17
C SER A 243 -10.66 -0.29 8.19
N ILE A 244 -11.60 0.01 9.11
CA ILE A 244 -12.13 -0.90 10.15
C ILE A 244 -13.27 -1.73 9.59
#